data_AF-G7UTQ8-F1
#
_entry.id   AF-G7UTQ8-F1
#
_cell.length_a   1.000
_cell.length_b   1.000
_cell.length_c   1.000
_cell.angle_alpha   90.00
_cell.angle_beta   90.00
_cell.angle_gamma   90.00
#
_symmetry.space_group_name_H-M   'P 1'
#
loop_
_entity.id
_entity.type
_entity.pdbx_description
1 polymer ?
#
loop_
_entity_poly.entity_id
_entity_poly.type
_entity_poly.pdbx_seq_one_letter_code
_entity_poly.pdbx_strand_id
1 'polypeptide(L)' 'MQDIIAAIDVLERNPLIGRPDIAGNRELVIGRGARGYVALYRYAAAIDTVFILAVRSQREAGHARL' A
#
# COMPACT_ATOMS: atom_id res chain seq x y z
N MET A 1 -1.37 -7.79 11.87
CA MET A 1 -2.69 -7.80 11.21
C MET A 1 -3.43 -6.49 11.44
N GLN A 2 -3.62 -6.04 12.70
CA GLN A 2 -4.30 -4.77 12.99
C GLN A 2 -3.66 -3.56 12.30
N ASP A 3 -2.32 -3.51 12.22
CA ASP A 3 -1.61 -2.42 11.51
C ASP A 3 -1.93 -2.36 10.01
N ILE A 4 -2.23 -3.50 9.38
CA ILE A 4 -2.59 -3.56 7.96
C ILE A 4 -3.98 -2.95 7.74
N ILE A 5 -4.94 -3.34 8.58
CA ILE A 5 -6.31 -2.82 8.49
C ILE A 5 -6.31 -1.31 8.72
N ALA A 6 -5.69 -0.85 9.80
CA ALA A 6 -5.63 0.58 10.12
C ALA A 6 -4.95 1.42 9.02
N ALA A 7 -3.93 0.87 8.35
CA ALA A 7 -3.28 1.56 7.24
C ALA A 7 -4.15 1.58 5.97
N ILE A 8 -4.93 0.52 5.70
CA ILE A 8 -5.88 0.49 4.59
C ILE A 8 -7.01 1.50 4.82
N ASP A 9 -7.52 1.65 6.04
CA ASP A 9 -8.59 2.62 6.37
C ASP A 9 -8.20 4.07 6.06
N VAL A 10 -6.91 4.41 6.08
CA VAL A 10 -6.43 5.75 5.69
C VAL A 10 -6.69 6.04 4.21
N LEU A 11 -6.73 5.02 3.36
CA LEU A 11 -6.91 5.15 1.91
C LEU A 11 -8.31 5.65 1.54
N GLU A 12 -9.31 5.47 2.40
CA GLU A 12 -10.66 6.05 2.18
C GLU A 12 -10.60 7.58 2.07
N ARG A 13 -9.77 8.23 2.89
CA ARG A 13 -9.66 9.69 2.93
C ARG A 13 -8.48 10.21 2.11
N ASN A 14 -7.45 9.39 1.93
CA ASN A 14 -6.21 9.79 1.30
C ASN A 14 -5.74 8.75 0.27
N PRO A 15 -6.51 8.52 -0.82
CA PRO A 15 -6.20 7.46 -1.78
C PRO A 15 -4.95 7.73 -2.62
N LEU A 16 -4.35 8.91 -2.52
CA LEU A 16 -3.15 9.30 -3.26
C LEU A 16 -1.87 9.27 -2.40
N ILE A 17 -1.96 8.89 -1.12
CA ILE A 17 -0.83 8.93 -0.15
C ILE A 17 0.28 7.93 -0.48
N GLY A 18 -0.03 6.89 -1.24
CA GLY A 18 0.92 5.86 -1.63
C GLY A 18 1.88 6.33 -2.71
N ARG A 19 3.08 5.76 -2.72
CA ARG A 19 4.10 6.04 -3.73
C ARG A 19 3.62 5.51 -5.09
N PRO A 20 3.48 6.35 -6.13
CA PRO A 20 3.03 5.89 -7.44
C PRO A 20 4.10 5.03 -8.13
N ASP A 21 3.65 4.01 -8.85
CA ASP A 21 4.45 3.28 -9.84
C ASP A 21 4.17 3.80 -11.26
N ILE A 22 4.90 3.26 -12.24
CA ILE A 22 4.83 3.66 -13.65
C ILE A 22 3.52 3.15 -14.32
N ALA A 23 2.87 2.16 -13.75
CA ALA A 23 1.66 1.51 -14.26
C ALA A 23 0.36 2.09 -13.67
N GLY A 24 0.45 3.18 -12.90
CA GLY A 24 -0.68 3.84 -12.25
C GLY A 24 -1.17 3.13 -10.98
N ASN A 25 -0.41 2.17 -10.46
CA ASN A 25 -0.61 1.64 -9.11
C ASN A 25 0.15 2.48 -8.09
N ARG A 26 -0.08 2.17 -6.82
CA ARG A 26 0.53 2.85 -5.68
C ARG A 26 0.95 1.85 -4.62
N GLU A 27 2.06 2.14 -3.98
CA GLU A 27 2.58 1.36 -2.86
C GLU A 27 2.32 2.11 -1.56
N LEU A 28 1.66 1.45 -0.61
CA LEU A 28 1.55 1.89 0.77
C LEU A 28 2.48 1.03 1.63
N VAL A 29 3.47 1.69 2.25
CA VAL A 29 4.33 1.06 3.26
C VAL A 29 3.61 1.07 4.61
N ILE A 30 3.48 -0.10 5.21
CA ILE A 30 2.77 -0.33 6.47
C ILE A 30 3.75 -0.84 7.52
N GLY A 31 3.85 -0.13 8.64
CA GLY A 31 4.76 -0.47 9.74
C GLY A 31 6.22 -0.07 9.46
N ARG A 32 7.14 -0.52 10.34
CA ARG A 32 8.58 -0.24 10.26
C ARG A 32 9.40 -1.48 10.64
N GLY A 33 10.60 -1.62 10.06
CA GLY A 33 11.57 -2.66 10.43
C GLY A 33 11.18 -4.07 10.00
N ALA A 34 11.49 -5.09 10.81
CA ALA A 34 11.35 -6.51 10.45
C ALA A 34 9.89 -7.01 10.25
N ARG A 35 8.89 -6.18 10.56
CA ARG A 35 7.46 -6.48 10.40
C ARG A 35 6.76 -5.54 9.40
N GLY A 36 7.53 -4.92 8.50
CA GLY A 36 6.98 -4.05 7.46
C GLY A 36 6.22 -4.85 6.41
N TYR A 37 5.09 -4.29 5.95
CA TYR A 37 4.32 -4.78 4.82
C TYR A 37 4.25 -3.70 3.73
N VAL A 38 4.00 -4.13 2.50
CA VAL A 38 3.68 -3.24 1.38
C VAL A 38 2.35 -3.69 0.81
N ALA A 39 1.40 -2.76 0.74
CA ALA A 39 0.16 -2.93 -0.01
C ALA A 39 0.32 -2.27 -1.38
N LEU A 40 0.20 -3.06 -2.45
CA LEU A 40 0.03 -2.55 -3.79
C LEU A 40 -1.45 -2.30 -4.03
N TYR A 41 -1.81 -1.09 -4.41
CA TYR A 41 -3.20 -0.71 -4.63
C TYR A 41 -3.37 0.21 -5.84
N ARG A 42 -4.60 0.40 -6.27
CA ARG A 42 -4.98 1.36 -7.30
C ARG A 42 -6.20 2.15 -6.87
N TYR A 43 -6.16 3.46 -7.05
CA TYR A 43 -7.32 4.33 -6.87
C TYR A 43 -8.04 4.54 -8.21
N ALA A 44 -9.27 4.05 -8.31
CA ALA A 44 -10.14 4.22 -9.46
C ALA A 44 -11.04 5.44 -9.25
N ALA A 45 -10.53 6.62 -9.62
CA ALA A 45 -11.21 7.90 -9.39
C ALA A 45 -12.62 7.99 -10.00
N ALA A 46 -12.89 7.25 -11.09
CA ALA A 46 -14.21 7.24 -11.74
C ALA A 46 -15.34 6.68 -10.85
N ILE A 47 -14.98 5.84 -9.87
CA ILE A 47 -15.93 5.20 -8.94
C ILE A 47 -15.53 5.41 -7.47
N ASP A 48 -14.61 6.35 -7.20
CA ASP A 48 -14.11 6.66 -5.86
C ASP A 48 -13.77 5.41 -5.03
N THR A 49 -13.03 4.48 -5.62
CA THR A 49 -12.75 3.16 -5.01
C THR A 49 -11.27 2.85 -5.02
N VAL A 50 -10.77 2.32 -3.90
CA VAL A 50 -9.42 1.79 -3.77
C VAL A 50 -9.44 0.26 -3.89
N PHE A 51 -8.71 -0.28 -4.86
CA PHE A 51 -8.51 -1.71 -5.01
C PHE A 51 -7.16 -2.12 -4.42
N ILE A 52 -7.17 -2.99 -3.41
CA ILE A 52 -5.95 -3.62 -2.91
C ILE A 52 -5.61 -4.81 -3.80
N LEU A 53 -4.51 -4.73 -4.53
CA LEU A 53 -4.08 -5.72 -5.52
C LEU A 53 -3.23 -6.83 -4.89
N ALA A 54 -2.39 -6.47 -3.91
CA ALA A 54 -1.59 -7.41 -3.16
C ALA A 54 -1.16 -6.81 -1.81
N VAL A 55 -0.94 -7.68 -0.81
CA VAL A 55 -0.25 -7.33 0.43
C VAL A 55 0.93 -8.29 0.58
N ARG A 56 2.15 -7.77 0.71
CA ARG A 56 3.38 -8.56 0.81
C ARG A 56 4.20 -8.15 2.02
N SER A 57 4.94 -9.08 2.62
CA SER A 57 5.96 -8.69 3.60
C SER A 57 7.08 -7.93 2.89
N GLN A 58 7.69 -6.94 3.54
CA GLN A 58 8.81 -6.19 2.93
C GLN A 58 10.02 -7.09 2.60
N ARG A 59 10.20 -8.20 3.33
CA ARG A 59 11.22 -9.21 3.03
C ARG A 59 10.96 -9.92 1.69
N GLU A 60 9.70 -10.15 1.33
CA GLU A 60 9.31 -10.77 0.05
C GLU A 60 9.17 -9.74 -1.08
N ALA A 61 8.94 -8.47 -0.75
CA ALA A 61 8.82 -7.38 -1.71
C ALA A 61 10.18 -6.89 -2.26
N GLY A 62 11.29 -7.47 -1.81
CA GLY A 62 12.62 -7.06 -2.28
C GLY A 62 13.08 -5.70 -1.77
N HIS A 63 12.54 -5.21 -0.65
CA HIS A 63 13.09 -4.06 0.07
C HIS A 63 14.42 -4.46 0.74
N ALA A 64 15.44 -4.71 -0.07
CA ALA A 64 16.82 -4.46 0.33
C ALA A 64 16.93 -2.94 0.49
N ARG A 65 17.18 -2.52 1.72
CA ARG A 65 17.52 -1.14 2.11
C ARG A 65 18.42 -0.49 1.05
N LEU A 66 17.87 0.46 0.30
CA LEU A 66 18.67 1.54 -0.29
C LEU A 66 19.05 2.51 0.84
#